data_AF-A0A2V7TWV6-F1
#
_entry.id   AF-A0A2V7TWV6-F1
#
_cell.length_a   1.000
_cell.length_b   1.000
_cell.length_c   1.000
_cell.angle_alpha   90.00
_cell.angle_beta   90.00
_cell.angle_gamma   90.00
#
_symmetry.space_group_name_H-M   'P 1'
#
loop_
_entity.id
_entity.type
_entity.pdbx_description
1 polymer ?
#
loop_
_entity_poly.entity_id
_entity_poly.type
_entity_poly.pdbx_seq_one_letter_code
_entity_poly.pdbx_strand_id
1 'polypeptide(L)' 'MTGKDLLRRLRDLGCVEVRQVGSHVRVHCGKCVTTVPVHAGQHLPPGTLRAIERDLEPCLGRRWLGR' A
#
# COMPACT_ATOMS: atom_id res chain seq x y z
N MET A 1 -5.71 5.88 -8.54
CA MET A 1 -4.86 5.93 -7.34
C MET A 1 -3.43 5.65 -7.76
N THR A 2 -2.53 6.59 -7.50
CA THR A 2 -1.08 6.42 -7.71
C THR A 2 -0.45 5.74 -6.50
N GLY A 3 0.82 5.32 -6.62
CA GLY A 3 1.58 4.80 -5.47
C GLY A 3 1.72 5.83 -4.34
N LYS A 4 1.88 7.12 -4.66
CA LYS A 4 1.97 8.19 -3.66
C LYS A 4 0.65 8.38 -2.90
N ASP A 5 -0.48 8.29 -3.60
CA ASP A 5 -1.81 8.36 -2.99
C ASP A 5 -2.04 7.18 -2.02
N LEU A 6 -1.63 5.98 -2.44
CA LEU A 6 -1.73 4.78 -1.61
C LEU A 6 -0.87 4.88 -0.35
N LEU A 7 0.39 5.33 -0.48
CA LEU A 7 1.26 5.55 0.68
C LEU A 7 0.67 6.58 1.65
N ARG A 8 0.08 7.68 1.15
CA ARG A 8 -0.61 8.66 2.00
C ARG A 8 -1.72 8.01 2.82
N ARG A 9 -2.60 7.27 2.15
CA ARG A 9 -3.70 6.57 2.82
C ARG A 9 -3.20 5.54 3.84
N LEU A 10 -2.14 4.79 3.51
CA LEU A 10 -1.56 3.81 4.44
C LEU A 10 -1.02 4.48 5.70
N ARG A 11 -0.37 5.65 5.57
CA ARG A 11 0.05 6.44 6.74
C ARG A 11 -1.14 6.90 7.58
N ASP A 12 -2.22 7.36 6.94
CA ASP A 12 -3.46 7.77 7.63
C ASP A 12 -4.12 6.59 8.38
N LEU A 13 -3.91 5.36 7.91
CA LEU A 13 -4.37 4.12 8.55
C LEU A 13 -3.38 3.58 9.62
N GLY A 14 -2.31 4.32 9.93
CA GLY A 14 -1.32 3.95 10.94
C GLY A 14 -0.23 2.99 10.47
N CYS A 15 -0.11 2.77 9.16
CA CYS A 15 1.01 2.00 8.61
C CYS A 15 2.28 2.85 8.46
N VAL A 16 3.43 2.18 8.49
CA VAL A 16 4.74 2.81 8.44
C VAL A 16 5.56 2.32 7.25
N GLU A 17 6.23 3.25 6.56
CA GLU A 17 7.21 2.96 5.52
C GLU A 17 8.53 2.58 6.19
N VAL A 18 9.03 1.36 5.96
CA VAL A 18 10.21 0.83 6.69
C VAL A 18 11.47 0.76 5.85
N ARG A 19 11.34 0.72 4.51
CA ARG A 19 12.47 0.65 3.58
C ARG A 19 12.04 1.10 2.19
N GLN A 20 12.94 1.71 1.44
CA GLN A 20 12.77 1.96 0.02
C GLN A 20 13.98 1.44 -0.78
N VAL A 21 13.72 0.77 -1.90
CA VAL A 21 14.74 0.38 -2.89
C VAL A 21 14.25 0.79 -4.27
N GLY A 22 14.90 1.79 -4.86
CA GLY A 22 14.41 2.41 -6.09
C GLY A 22 12.99 2.94 -5.91
N SER A 23 12.09 2.58 -6.83
CA SER A 23 10.68 2.98 -6.78
C SER A 23 9.79 2.03 -5.97
N HIS A 24 10.34 1.16 -5.12
CA HIS A 24 9.53 0.23 -4.32
C HIS A 24 9.68 0.53 -2.84
N VAL A 25 8.56 0.84 -2.19
CA VAL A 25 8.49 1.17 -0.76
C VAL A 25 7.88 0.00 0.00
N ARG A 26 8.59 -0.49 1.01
CA ARG A 26 8.11 -1.52 1.93
C ARG A 26 7.31 -0.86 3.04
N VAL A 27 6.08 -1.33 3.26
CA VAL A 27 5.15 -0.81 4.27
C VAL A 27 4.77 -1.89 5.27
N HIS A 28 4.74 -1.54 6.55
CA HIS A 28 4.26 -2.37 7.64
C HIS A 28 2.98 -1.80 8.23
N CYS A 29 1.97 -2.65 8.44
CA CYS A 29 0.74 -2.33 9.17
C CYS A 29 0.58 -3.37 10.28
N GLY A 30 1.08 -3.09 11.48
CA GLY A 30 1.19 -4.10 12.54
C GLY A 30 2.04 -5.29 12.11
N LYS A 31 1.43 -6.49 12.04
CA LYS A 31 2.09 -7.73 11.57
C LYS A 31 2.03 -7.93 10.05
N CYS A 32 1.28 -7.10 9.32
CA CYS A 32 1.11 -7.23 7.88
C CYS A 32 2.17 -6.40 7.15
N VAL A 33 2.59 -6.89 5.99
CA VAL A 33 3.67 -6.29 5.21
C VAL A 33 3.29 -6.32 3.73
N THR A 34 3.54 -5.24 3.02
CA THR A 34 3.39 -5.17 1.55
C THR A 34 4.47 -4.29 0.92
N THR A 35 4.53 -4.28 -0.41
CA THR A 35 5.42 -3.42 -1.20
C THR A 35 4.61 -2.57 -2.15
N VAL A 36 4.77 -1.26 -2.07
CA VAL A 36 4.08 -0.29 -2.93
C VAL A 36 5.04 0.23 -4.00
N PRO A 37 4.76 0.01 -5.30
CA PRO A 37 5.51 0.67 -6.36
C PRO A 37 5.09 2.14 -6.47
N VAL A 38 6.08 3.03 -6.47
CA VAL A 38 5.95 4.49 -6.53
C VAL A 38 6.63 5.03 -7.79
N HIS A 39 6.10 4.66 -8.96
CA HIS A 39 6.47 5.32 -10.21
C HIS A 39 5.86 6.72 -10.27
N ALA A 40 6.53 7.66 -10.95
CA ALA A 40 6.10 9.05 -11.01
C ALA A 40 4.72 9.20 -11.67
N GLY A 41 3.68 9.46 -10.87
CA GLY A 41 2.35 9.87 -11.33
C GLY A 41 1.49 8.78 -11.99
N GLN A 42 2.00 7.55 -12.16
CA GLN A 42 1.25 6.48 -12.80
C GLN A 42 0.23 5.85 -11.84
N HIS A 43 -0.95 5.55 -12.37
CA HIS A 43 -1.96 4.78 -11.65
C HIS A 43 -1.48 3.35 -11.44
N LEU A 44 -1.70 2.84 -10.23
CA LEU A 44 -1.44 1.43 -9.94
C LEU A 44 -2.45 0.56 -10.71
N PRO A 45 -2.00 -0.50 -11.40
CA PRO A 45 -2.91 -1.44 -12.06
C PRO A 45 -3.89 -2.06 -11.06
N PRO A 46 -5.13 -2.40 -11.47
CA PRO A 46 -6.12 -3.02 -10.58
C PRO A 46 -5.61 -4.30 -9.89
N GLY A 47 -4.80 -5.11 -10.58
CA GLY A 47 -4.20 -6.31 -10.01
C GLY A 47 -3.23 -5.99 -8.86
N THR A 48 -2.42 -4.95 -9.01
CA THR A 48 -1.50 -4.47 -7.96
C THR A 48 -2.27 -3.97 -6.75
N LEU A 49 -3.34 -3.19 -6.98
CA LEU A 49 -4.21 -2.70 -5.90
C LEU A 49 -4.87 -3.85 -5.13
N ARG A 50 -5.42 -4.85 -5.83
CA ARG A 50 -6.02 -6.04 -5.21
C ARG A 50 -5.00 -6.89 -4.43
N ALA A 51 -3.77 -6.99 -4.92
CA ALA A 51 -2.71 -7.69 -4.22
C ALA A 51 -2.37 -7.00 -2.90
N ILE A 52 -2.15 -5.68 -2.94
CA ILE A 52 -1.85 -4.88 -1.75
C ILE A 52 -3.02 -4.90 -0.77
N GLU A 53 -4.26 -4.80 -1.26
CA GLU A 53 -5.45 -4.89 -0.42
C GLU A 53 -5.49 -6.21 0.36
N ARG A 54 -5.28 -7.33 -0.32
CA ARG A 54 -5.25 -8.66 0.30
C ARG A 54 -4.10 -8.83 1.29
N ASP A 55 -2.90 -8.32 0.98
CA ASP A 55 -1.74 -8.43 1.88
C ASP A 55 -1.99 -7.75 3.24
N LEU A 56 -2.77 -6.66 3.24
CA LEU A 56 -3.04 -5.85 4.42
C LEU A 56 -4.41 -6.11 5.07
N GLU A 57 -5.30 -6.87 4.43
CA GLU A 57 -6.63 -7.24 4.94
C GLU A 57 -6.60 -7.78 6.39
N PRO A 58 -5.66 -8.66 6.80
CA PRO A 58 -5.65 -9.18 8.17
C PRO A 58 -5.38 -8.13 9.25
N CYS A 59 -4.87 -6.95 8.88
CA CYS A 59 -4.53 -5.87 9.82
C CYS A 59 -5.45 -4.66 9.67
N LEU A 60 -5.93 -4.38 8.46
CA LEU A 60 -6.77 -3.21 8.18
C LEU A 60 -8.26 -3.55 7.98
N GLY A 61 -8.60 -4.84 7.97
CA GLY A 61 -9.95 -5.35 7.72
C GLY A 61 -10.30 -5.48 6.24
N ARG A 62 -11.42 -6.14 5.94
CA ARG A 62 -11.90 -6.35 4.57
C ARG A 62 -12.25 -5.04 3.88
N ARG A 63 -11.85 -4.90 2.61
CA ARG A 63 -12.17 -3.74 1.75
C ARG A 63 -11.70 -2.41 2.34
N TRP A 64 -10.56 -2.42 3.05
CA TRP A 64 -9.98 -1.22 3.67
C TRP A 64 -9.60 -0.15 2.64
N LEU A 65 -9.39 -0.56 1.37
CA LEU A 65 -9.08 0.35 0.27
C LEU A 65 -10.32 1.06 -0.29
N GLY A 66 -11.50 0.85 0.31
CA GLY A 66 -12.76 1.45 -0.13
C GLY A 66 -13.52 0.52 -1.08
N ARG A 67 -14.77 0.89 -1.36
CA ARG A 67 -15.63 0.20 -2.32
C ARG A 67 -15.34 0.71 -3.73
#